data_AF-A0A183GIS3-F1
#
_entry.id   AF-A0A183GIS3-F1
#
_cell.length_a   1.000
_cell.length_b   1.000
_cell.length_c   1.000
_cell.angle_alpha   90.00
_cell.angle_beta   90.00
_cell.angle_gamma   90.00
#
_symmetry.space_group_name_H-M   'P 1'
#
loop_
_entity.id
_entity.type
_entity.pdbx_description
1 polymer ?
#
loop_
_entity_poly.entity_id
_entity_poly.type
_entity_poly.pdbx_seq_one_letter_code
_entity_poly.pdbx_strand_id
1 'polypeptide(L)'
;MDGVWSVAEMPALLYVGQRCTSDENEHIEFKTHMKNSTCEVTLRVEGDVLVRQMQPLSQTICAFLNTDGGRIYIGIDDTGIVRGVPLTNYMKEHYLASLIECLYRFVPRVPPEFIQVRFIRVREPDRPDKCPDPDWPTDTHAYQGSHLSEADRHNVCGYEHIFGRQKCFCESGSNDDANRYVIVVKVGMAFIADLY
;
A
#
# COMPACT_ATOMS: atom_id res chain seq x y z
N MET A 1 -10.78 -3.85 23.61
CA MET A 1 -11.82 -3.70 22.57
C MET A 1 -11.70 -4.92 21.69
N ASP A 2 -12.57 -5.90 21.91
CA ASP A 2 -12.57 -7.16 21.17
C ASP A 2 -13.23 -6.92 19.82
N GLY A 3 -12.42 -6.48 18.86
CA GLY A 3 -12.85 -6.22 17.49
C GLY A 3 -12.28 -7.29 16.58
N VAL A 4 -13.15 -7.98 15.85
CA VAL A 4 -12.78 -8.77 14.68
C VAL A 4 -13.44 -8.12 13.46
N TRP A 5 -12.82 -8.18 12.28
CA TRP A 5 -13.39 -7.63 11.04
C TRP A 5 -13.11 -8.56 9.86
N SER A 6 -13.95 -8.49 8.82
CA SER A 6 -13.80 -9.27 7.59
C SER A 6 -13.42 -8.39 6.40
N VAL A 7 -12.60 -8.92 5.49
CA VAL A 7 -12.28 -8.27 4.22
C VAL A 7 -13.51 -8.03 3.34
N ALA A 8 -14.58 -8.81 3.53
CA ALA A 8 -15.82 -8.70 2.75
C ALA A 8 -16.58 -7.39 3.04
N GLU A 9 -16.48 -6.87 4.27
CA GLU A 9 -17.23 -5.69 4.73
C GLU A 9 -16.32 -4.47 4.92
N MET A 10 -15.13 -4.45 4.29
CA MET A 10 -14.05 -3.46 4.42
C MET A 10 -14.46 -2.18 5.18
N PRO A 11 -14.17 -2.09 6.49
CA PRO A 11 -14.70 -1.01 7.31
C PRO A 11 -14.04 0.31 6.95
N ALA A 12 -14.77 1.42 7.13
CA ALA A 12 -14.22 2.76 6.95
C ALA A 12 -13.11 3.11 7.97
N LEU A 13 -13.05 2.37 9.08
CA LEU A 13 -12.14 2.60 10.20
C LEU A 13 -11.73 1.27 10.83
N LEU A 14 -10.44 1.14 11.16
CA LEU A 14 -9.85 0.01 11.88
C LEU A 14 -9.18 0.47 13.17
N TYR A 15 -8.84 -0.48 14.04
CA TYR A 15 -8.08 -0.23 15.27
C TYR A 15 -6.78 -1.05 15.32
N VAL A 16 -5.71 -0.49 15.90
CA VAL A 16 -4.49 -1.27 16.15
C VAL A 16 -4.81 -2.44 17.09
N GLY A 17 -4.28 -3.62 16.76
CA GLY A 17 -4.50 -4.85 17.51
C GLY A 17 -5.79 -5.59 17.13
N GLN A 18 -6.66 -4.99 16.32
CA GLN A 18 -7.84 -5.66 15.78
C GLN A 18 -7.42 -6.83 14.89
N ARG A 19 -8.11 -7.97 14.99
CA ARG A 19 -7.82 -9.16 14.19
C ARG A 19 -8.74 -9.23 12.96
N CYS A 20 -8.19 -9.56 11.81
CA CYS A 20 -8.97 -9.94 10.64
C CYS A 20 -9.52 -11.37 10.85
N THR A 21 -10.79 -11.62 10.51
CA THR A 21 -11.37 -12.98 10.48
C THR A 21 -10.84 -13.80 9.32
N SER A 22 -10.30 -13.14 8.29
CA SER A 22 -9.83 -13.77 7.07
C SER A 22 -8.34 -14.06 7.18
N ASP A 23 -7.96 -15.27 6.78
CA ASP A 23 -6.57 -15.67 6.60
C ASP A 23 -6.11 -15.34 5.16
N GLU A 24 -4.80 -15.30 4.96
CA GLU A 24 -4.20 -15.23 3.62
C GLU A 24 -4.66 -16.43 2.78
N ASN A 25 -4.93 -16.16 1.50
CA ASN A 25 -5.35 -17.17 0.54
C ASN A 25 -5.03 -16.71 -0.89
N GLU A 26 -5.52 -17.44 -1.90
CA GLU A 26 -5.25 -17.14 -3.31
C GLU A 26 -5.74 -15.76 -3.79
N HIS A 27 -6.58 -15.06 -3.01
CA HIS A 27 -7.09 -13.71 -3.32
C HIS A 27 -6.78 -12.67 -2.24
N ILE A 28 -6.12 -13.05 -1.13
CA ILE A 28 -5.83 -12.18 0.01
C ILE A 28 -4.38 -12.35 0.40
N GLU A 29 -3.62 -11.25 0.33
CA GLU A 29 -2.24 -11.17 0.80
C GLU A 29 -2.11 -10.11 1.90
N PHE A 30 -1.42 -10.43 2.99
CA PHE A 30 -1.05 -9.49 4.05
C PHE A 30 0.43 -9.11 3.94
N LYS A 31 0.72 -7.83 4.13
CA LYS A 31 2.08 -7.29 4.09
C LYS A 31 2.29 -6.24 5.16
N THR A 32 3.47 -6.23 5.76
CA THR A 32 3.88 -5.21 6.75
C THR A 32 4.70 -4.08 6.16
N HIS A 33 5.05 -4.14 4.87
CA HIS A 33 5.90 -3.16 4.18
C HIS A 33 5.25 -2.59 2.91
N MET A 34 5.70 -1.41 2.51
CA MET A 34 5.20 -0.68 1.32
C MET A 34 6.08 -0.81 0.08
N LYS A 35 7.13 -1.64 0.13
CA LYS A 35 8.13 -1.75 -0.93
C LYS A 35 7.55 -2.41 -2.19
N ASN A 36 7.22 -1.59 -3.19
CA ASN A 36 6.54 -1.99 -4.43
C ASN A 36 7.48 -2.74 -5.38
N SER A 37 8.72 -2.26 -5.54
CA SER A 37 9.68 -2.77 -6.51
C SER A 37 10.88 -3.47 -5.88
N THR A 38 11.52 -4.37 -6.64
CA THR A 38 12.76 -5.07 -6.25
C THR A 38 13.84 -4.12 -5.73
N CYS A 39 14.03 -2.97 -6.38
CA CYS A 39 15.07 -2.00 -6.04
C CYS A 39 14.77 -1.18 -4.77
N GLU A 40 13.58 -1.33 -4.20
CA GLU A 40 13.20 -0.75 -2.90
C GLU A 40 13.49 -1.72 -1.74
N VAL A 41 13.71 -3.01 -2.02
CA VAL A 41 13.99 -4.03 -1.01
C VAL A 41 15.48 -4.04 -0.66
N THR A 42 15.78 -4.04 0.64
CA THR A 42 17.15 -4.15 1.14
C THR A 42 17.66 -5.58 1.05
N LEU A 43 18.86 -5.75 0.48
CA LEU A 43 19.61 -6.99 0.53
C LEU A 43 20.39 -7.07 1.84
N ARG A 44 20.40 -8.25 2.44
CA ARG A 44 21.28 -8.58 3.56
C ARG A 44 22.23 -9.68 3.15
N VAL A 45 23.42 -9.67 3.74
CA VAL A 45 24.39 -10.75 3.61
C VAL A 45 24.10 -11.75 4.73
N GLU A 46 23.77 -12.99 4.36
CA GLU A 46 23.67 -14.12 5.28
C GLU A 46 24.75 -15.14 4.90
N GLY A 47 25.82 -15.20 5.71
CA GLY A 47 27.04 -15.92 5.35
C GLY A 47 27.70 -15.28 4.12
N ASP A 48 27.83 -16.05 3.03
CA ASP A 48 28.39 -15.59 1.75
C ASP A 48 27.31 -15.28 0.69
N VAL A 49 26.02 -15.28 1.07
CA VAL A 49 24.90 -15.12 0.14
C VAL A 49 24.15 -13.80 0.39
N LEU A 50 23.83 -13.09 -0.69
CA LEU A 50 22.93 -11.94 -0.65
C LEU A 50 21.48 -12.43 -0.70
N VAL A 51 20.73 -12.17 0.37
CA VAL A 51 19.32 -12.54 0.52
C VAL A 51 18.43 -11.31 0.59
N ARG A 52 17.19 -11.44 0.10
CA ARG A 52 16.13 -10.46 0.31
C ARG A 52 15.35 -10.86 1.55
N GLN A 53 15.09 -9.88 2.41
CA GLN A 53 14.34 -10.12 3.65
C GLN A 53 12.82 -10.09 3.44
N MET A 54 12.36 -9.62 2.28
CA MET A 54 10.94 -9.53 1.93
C MET A 54 10.76 -9.61 0.40
N GLN A 55 9.58 -10.01 -0.04
CA GLN A 55 9.19 -9.99 -1.44
C GLN A 55 8.58 -8.63 -1.80
N PRO A 56 8.96 -8.00 -2.92
CA PRO A 56 8.34 -6.75 -3.35
C PRO A 56 6.88 -6.98 -3.77
N LEU A 57 6.03 -5.97 -3.56
CA LEU A 57 4.59 -6.08 -3.88
C LEU A 57 4.34 -6.36 -5.37
N SER A 58 5.26 -5.97 -6.26
CA SER A 58 5.18 -6.27 -7.70
C SER A 58 5.06 -7.76 -8.00
N GLN A 59 5.64 -8.64 -7.16
CA GLN A 59 5.53 -10.09 -7.36
C GLN A 59 4.09 -10.56 -7.10
N THR A 60 3.50 -10.14 -5.98
CA THR A 60 2.10 -10.44 -5.65
C THR A 60 1.14 -9.83 -6.67
N ILE A 61 1.36 -8.57 -7.07
CA ILE A 61 0.56 -7.91 -8.11
C ILE A 61 0.61 -8.71 -9.42
N CYS A 62 1.79 -9.16 -9.84
CA CYS A 62 1.94 -10.01 -11.04
C CYS A 62 1.20 -11.34 -10.90
N ALA A 63 1.27 -11.99 -9.74
CA ALA A 63 0.54 -13.22 -9.48
C ALA A 63 -0.99 -13.02 -9.60
N PHE A 64 -1.53 -11.97 -8.98
CA PHE A 64 -2.94 -11.63 -9.07
C PHE A 64 -3.39 -11.24 -10.49
N LEU A 65 -2.57 -10.49 -11.23
CA LEU A 65 -2.89 -10.14 -12.63
C LEU A 65 -2.95 -11.36 -13.56
N ASN A 66 -2.24 -12.44 -13.22
CA ASN A 66 -2.22 -13.68 -14.00
C ASN A 66 -3.24 -14.73 -13.51
N THR A 67 -4.08 -14.37 -12.54
CA THR A 67 -5.14 -15.21 -11.94
C THR A 67 -6.44 -14.41 -11.89
N ASP A 68 -7.38 -14.74 -11.00
CA ASP A 68 -8.67 -14.03 -10.87
C ASP A 68 -8.58 -12.69 -10.11
N GLY A 69 -7.37 -12.18 -9.90
CA GLY A 69 -7.13 -11.00 -9.09
C GLY A 69 -7.10 -11.29 -7.58
N GLY A 70 -7.08 -10.21 -6.80
CA GLY A 70 -6.97 -10.30 -5.35
C GLY A 70 -6.81 -8.94 -4.69
N ARG A 71 -6.52 -8.96 -3.39
CA ARG A 71 -6.30 -7.77 -2.57
C ARG A 71 -5.04 -7.94 -1.72
N ILE A 72 -4.19 -6.92 -1.73
CA ILE A 72 -3.04 -6.81 -0.84
C ILE A 72 -3.40 -5.83 0.27
N TYR A 73 -3.31 -6.27 1.52
CA TYR A 73 -3.50 -5.43 2.70
C TYR A 73 -2.16 -5.12 3.36
N ILE A 74 -1.75 -3.87 3.24
CA ILE A 74 -0.47 -3.39 3.75
C ILE A 74 -0.70 -2.71 5.10
N GLY A 75 0.05 -3.12 6.13
CA GLY A 75 -0.15 -2.73 7.52
C GLY A 75 -0.87 -3.79 8.36
N ILE A 76 -1.04 -5.00 7.83
CA ILE A 76 -1.50 -6.18 8.56
C ILE A 76 -0.31 -7.16 8.62
N ASP A 77 -0.11 -7.79 9.76
CA ASP A 77 0.91 -8.84 9.88
C ASP A 77 0.40 -10.21 9.43
N ASP A 78 1.33 -11.16 9.29
CA ASP A 78 1.05 -12.52 8.82
C ASP A 78 0.08 -13.30 9.75
N THR A 79 -0.24 -12.76 10.93
CA THR A 79 -1.23 -13.33 11.87
C THR A 79 -2.61 -12.66 11.76
N GLY A 80 -2.81 -11.81 10.76
CA GLY A 80 -4.04 -11.06 10.53
C GLY A 80 -4.26 -9.90 11.51
N ILE A 81 -3.25 -9.47 12.26
CA ILE A 81 -3.38 -8.37 13.23
C ILE A 81 -3.10 -7.03 12.56
N VAL A 82 -4.03 -6.09 12.73
CA VAL A 82 -3.90 -4.71 12.24
C VAL A 82 -2.80 -3.99 13.02
N ARG A 83 -1.72 -3.63 12.33
CA ARG A 83 -0.63 -2.78 12.86
C ARG A 83 -0.75 -1.35 12.37
N GLY A 84 -1.18 -1.18 11.13
CA GLY A 84 -1.17 0.06 10.39
C GLY A 84 0.25 0.56 10.08
N VAL A 85 0.38 1.28 8.97
CA VAL A 85 1.60 2.01 8.61
C VAL A 85 1.42 3.50 8.92
N PRO A 86 2.40 4.15 9.58
CA PRO A 86 2.36 5.60 9.79
C PRO A 86 2.59 6.30 8.45
N LEU A 87 1.65 7.16 8.05
CA LEU A 87 1.70 7.94 6.82
C LEU A 87 1.29 9.39 7.09
N THR A 88 2.08 10.31 6.57
CA THR A 88 1.63 11.67 6.26
C THR A 88 0.93 11.69 4.89
N ASN A 89 0.27 12.79 4.54
CA ASN A 89 -0.33 12.94 3.20
C ASN A 89 0.74 12.84 2.10
N TYR A 90 1.90 13.46 2.30
CA TYR A 90 3.05 13.33 1.39
C TYR A 90 3.53 11.88 1.22
N MET A 91 3.50 11.08 2.29
CA MET A 91 3.85 9.66 2.21
C MET A 91 2.80 8.85 1.43
N LYS A 92 1.50 9.18 1.54
CA LYS A 92 0.45 8.55 0.72
C LYS A 92 0.66 8.83 -0.77
N GLU A 93 0.89 10.09 -1.13
CA GLU A 93 1.17 10.50 -2.51
C GLU A 93 2.45 9.83 -3.05
N HIS A 94 3.50 9.78 -2.22
CA HIS A 94 4.74 9.10 -2.59
C HIS A 94 4.53 7.61 -2.85
N TYR A 95 3.76 6.93 -1.99
CA TYR A 95 3.42 5.52 -2.17
C TYR A 95 2.68 5.29 -3.49
N LEU A 96 1.66 6.11 -3.79
CA LEU A 96 0.92 6.03 -5.04
C LEU A 96 1.83 6.23 -6.25
N ALA A 97 2.70 7.23 -6.22
CA ALA A 97 3.66 7.49 -7.30
C ALA A 97 4.68 6.34 -7.48
N SER A 98 5.19 5.75 -6.39
CA SER A 98 6.04 4.55 -6.44
C SER A 98 5.29 3.36 -7.07
N LEU A 99 4.02 3.14 -6.70
CA LEU A 99 3.22 2.07 -7.26
C LEU A 99 2.96 2.29 -8.76
N ILE A 100 2.63 3.51 -9.19
CA ILE A 100 2.46 3.89 -10.60
C ILE A 100 3.71 3.59 -11.42
N GLU A 101 4.89 4.01 -10.93
CA GLU A 101 6.18 3.73 -11.57
C GLU A 101 6.47 2.22 -11.62
N CYS A 102 6.11 1.48 -10.58
CA CYS A 102 6.23 0.04 -10.53
C CYS A 102 5.37 -0.64 -11.62
N LEU A 103 4.09 -0.28 -11.71
CA LEU A 103 3.13 -0.82 -12.69
C LEU A 103 3.51 -0.49 -14.12
N TYR A 104 4.09 0.69 -14.38
CA TYR A 104 4.56 1.08 -15.71
C TYR A 104 5.64 0.13 -16.26
N ARG A 105 6.39 -0.57 -15.39
CA ARG A 105 7.45 -1.51 -15.77
C ARG A 105 6.95 -2.92 -16.09
N PHE A 106 5.67 -3.20 -15.89
CA PHE A 106 5.08 -4.49 -16.25
C PHE A 106 4.99 -4.64 -17.77
N VAL A 107 5.18 -5.86 -18.26
CA VAL A 107 5.05 -6.22 -19.67
C VAL A 107 4.15 -7.47 -19.77
N PRO A 108 2.97 -7.40 -20.43
CA PRO A 108 2.37 -6.20 -21.04
C PRO A 108 1.98 -5.13 -19.99
N ARG A 109 1.74 -3.89 -20.46
CA ARG A 109 1.33 -2.80 -19.56
C ARG A 109 0.02 -3.14 -18.87
N VAL A 110 -0.05 -2.88 -17.57
CA VAL A 110 -1.28 -3.09 -16.76
C VAL A 110 -2.33 -2.04 -17.15
N PRO A 111 -3.59 -2.42 -17.43
CA PRO A 111 -4.64 -1.43 -17.63
C PRO A 111 -4.97 -0.66 -16.33
N PRO A 112 -5.18 0.66 -16.40
CA PRO A 112 -5.71 1.53 -15.33
C PRO A 112 -6.72 0.89 -14.38
N GLU A 113 -7.73 0.25 -14.96
CA GLU A 113 -8.92 -0.26 -14.29
C GLU A 113 -8.67 -1.56 -13.49
N PHE A 114 -7.48 -2.13 -13.60
CA PHE A 114 -7.10 -3.36 -12.90
C PHE A 114 -6.49 -3.07 -11.54
N ILE A 115 -6.17 -1.81 -11.22
CA ILE A 115 -5.54 -1.43 -9.97
C ILE A 115 -6.36 -0.34 -9.28
N GLN A 116 -6.72 -0.60 -8.03
CA GLN A 116 -7.40 0.34 -7.17
C GLN A 116 -6.72 0.40 -5.80
N VAL A 117 -6.41 1.61 -5.33
CA VAL A 117 -5.79 1.81 -4.02
C VAL A 117 -6.75 2.53 -3.08
N ARG A 118 -6.85 2.05 -1.84
CA ARG A 118 -7.55 2.71 -0.73
C ARG A 118 -6.69 2.80 0.51
N PHE A 119 -6.84 3.88 1.27
CA PHE A 119 -6.22 4.06 2.58
C PHE A 119 -7.30 4.00 3.66
N ILE A 120 -7.32 2.94 4.45
CA ILE A 120 -8.25 2.78 5.58
C ILE A 120 -7.59 3.32 6.83
N ARG A 121 -8.25 4.25 7.53
CA ARG A 121 -7.72 4.83 8.78
C ARG A 121 -7.62 3.76 9.87
N VAL A 122 -6.52 3.76 10.62
CA VAL A 122 -6.32 2.91 11.80
C VAL A 122 -6.16 3.79 13.04
N ARG A 123 -7.05 3.65 14.01
CA ARG A 123 -6.95 4.36 15.29
C ARG A 123 -6.22 3.54 16.35
N GLU A 124 -5.51 4.26 17.19
CA GLU A 124 -4.95 3.76 18.44
C GLU A 124 -5.78 4.36 19.58
N PRO A 125 -6.29 3.56 20.51
CA PRO A 125 -7.11 4.07 21.62
C PRO A 125 -6.43 5.20 22.42
N ASP A 126 -5.11 5.10 22.60
CA ASP A 126 -4.33 5.98 23.46
C ASP A 126 -3.55 7.06 22.69
N ARG A 127 -3.71 7.14 21.37
CA ARG A 127 -3.01 8.12 20.53
C ARG A 127 -4.02 8.85 19.63
N PRO A 128 -4.35 10.12 19.92
CA PRO A 128 -5.27 10.88 19.10
C PRO A 128 -4.72 11.08 17.68
N ASP A 129 -5.64 11.24 16.74
CA ASP A 129 -5.34 11.61 15.36
C ASP A 129 -4.55 12.93 15.36
N LYS A 130 -3.43 12.94 14.63
CA LYS A 130 -2.47 14.06 14.71
C LYS A 130 -2.72 15.12 13.64
N CYS A 131 -3.12 14.68 12.46
CA CYS A 131 -3.75 15.54 11.48
C CYS A 131 -5.20 15.07 11.28
N PRO A 132 -6.18 15.98 11.14
CA PRO A 132 -7.40 15.60 10.45
C PRO A 132 -6.96 15.16 9.05
N ASP A 133 -7.46 14.01 8.61
CA ASP A 133 -7.31 13.65 7.20
C ASP A 133 -7.90 14.84 6.42
N PRO A 134 -7.22 15.35 5.38
CA PRO A 134 -7.90 16.27 4.47
C PRO A 134 -9.23 15.62 4.07
N ASP A 135 -10.22 16.42 3.65
CA ASP A 135 -11.41 15.92 2.93
C ASP A 135 -11.00 15.33 1.56
N TRP A 136 -9.87 14.62 1.51
CA TRP A 136 -9.57 13.65 0.51
C TRP A 136 -10.71 12.65 0.58
N PRO A 137 -11.48 12.51 -0.49
CA PRO A 137 -12.54 11.54 -0.49
C PRO A 137 -11.94 10.17 -0.17
N THR A 138 -12.75 9.28 0.39
CA THR A 138 -12.51 7.83 0.43
C THR A 138 -12.39 7.24 -1.00
N ASP A 139 -11.87 8.01 -1.95
CA ASP A 139 -11.76 7.74 -3.37
C ASP A 139 -10.65 6.74 -3.58
N THR A 140 -11.12 5.64 -4.13
CA THR A 140 -10.36 4.72 -4.96
C THR A 140 -9.46 5.52 -5.92
N HIS A 141 -8.14 5.49 -5.70
CA HIS A 141 -7.21 6.02 -6.70
C HIS A 141 -7.10 5.00 -7.83
N ALA A 142 -7.60 5.37 -9.00
CA ALA A 142 -7.38 4.62 -10.23
C ALA A 142 -5.99 4.93 -10.79
N TYR A 143 -5.24 3.90 -11.17
CA TYR A 143 -4.04 4.06 -11.97
C TYR A 143 -4.41 4.73 -13.30
N GLN A 144 -3.64 5.71 -13.80
CA GLN A 144 -3.98 6.42 -15.05
C GLN A 144 -3.22 5.91 -16.29
N GLY A 145 -2.38 4.88 -16.17
CA GLY A 145 -1.68 4.28 -17.32
C GLY A 145 -0.52 5.10 -17.89
N SER A 146 -0.28 6.31 -17.38
CA SER A 146 0.78 7.22 -17.82
C SER A 146 2.04 7.09 -16.94
N HIS A 147 3.21 7.32 -17.56
CA HIS A 147 4.47 7.48 -16.84
C HIS A 147 4.47 8.86 -16.15
N LEU A 148 4.94 8.93 -14.91
CA LEU A 148 5.10 10.20 -14.19
C LEU A 148 6.15 11.06 -14.91
N SER A 149 5.81 12.29 -15.29
CA SER A 149 6.81 13.20 -15.87
C SER A 149 7.91 13.53 -14.85
N GLU A 150 9.06 14.01 -15.31
CA GLU A 150 10.12 14.47 -14.40
C GLU A 150 9.64 15.59 -13.46
N ALA A 151 8.67 16.42 -13.90
CA ALA A 151 8.03 17.43 -13.07
C ALA A 151 7.13 16.81 -11.99
N ASP A 152 6.37 15.75 -12.33
CA ASP A 152 5.54 15.01 -11.37
C ASP A 152 6.38 14.33 -10.30
N ARG A 153 7.63 13.97 -10.64
CA ARG A 153 8.57 13.38 -9.68
C ARG A 153 9.14 14.35 -8.66
N HIS A 154 9.09 15.66 -8.92
CA HIS A 154 9.60 16.70 -8.03
C HIS A 154 8.52 17.43 -7.22
N ASN A 155 7.23 17.23 -7.54
CA ASN A 155 6.11 18.01 -6.99
C ASN A 155 5.36 17.36 -5.82
N VAL A 156 5.75 16.15 -5.39
CA VAL A 156 5.03 15.43 -4.31
C VAL A 156 5.43 15.95 -2.92
N CYS A 157 6.69 16.29 -2.71
CA CYS A 157 7.14 17.12 -1.58
C CYS A 157 8.38 17.88 -2.06
N GLY A 158 8.79 18.96 -1.39
CA GLY A 158 9.91 19.84 -1.82
C GLY A 158 11.31 19.20 -1.89
N TYR A 159 11.41 17.87 -1.98
CA TYR A 159 12.60 17.06 -2.12
C TYR A 159 12.56 16.26 -3.43
N GLU A 160 13.73 16.01 -4.03
CA GLU A 160 13.86 15.12 -5.19
C GLU A 160 13.45 13.68 -4.82
N HIS A 161 12.37 13.17 -5.41
CA HIS A 161 11.92 11.81 -5.17
C HIS A 161 12.61 10.83 -6.12
N ILE A 162 13.25 9.80 -5.55
CA ILE A 162 13.75 8.66 -6.32
C ILE A 162 12.85 7.46 -6.07
N PHE A 163 11.77 7.36 -6.84
CA PHE A 163 10.86 6.21 -6.81
C PHE A 163 11.61 4.93 -7.22
N GLY A 164 11.31 3.80 -6.58
CA GLY A 164 12.02 2.56 -6.86
C GLY A 164 13.43 2.47 -6.25
N ARG A 165 13.73 3.22 -5.17
CA ARG A 165 14.97 3.06 -4.39
C ARG A 165 14.69 2.84 -2.89
N GLN A 166 15.73 2.44 -2.16
CA GLN A 166 15.62 2.01 -0.76
C GLN A 166 15.24 3.11 0.24
N LYS A 167 15.55 4.38 -0.04
CA LYS A 167 15.22 5.52 0.85
C LYS A 167 14.77 6.74 0.04
N CYS A 168 13.62 7.30 0.41
CA CYS A 168 13.17 8.64 -0.01
C CYS A 168 13.36 9.62 1.15
N PHE A 169 13.72 10.88 0.87
CA PHE A 169 13.84 11.91 1.92
C PHE A 169 12.51 12.20 2.64
N CYS A 170 11.40 11.93 1.95
CA CYS A 170 10.04 11.96 2.48
C CYS A 170 9.77 10.89 3.57
N GLU A 171 10.54 9.79 3.59
CA GLU A 171 10.48 8.77 4.66
C GLU A 171 11.25 9.20 5.93
N SER A 172 12.03 10.29 5.86
CA SER A 172 12.90 10.78 6.94
C SER A 172 12.37 12.02 7.69
N GLY A 173 11.18 12.52 7.34
CA GLY A 173 10.48 13.52 8.17
C GLY A 173 10.10 12.94 9.53
N SER A 174 9.95 13.78 10.57
CA SER A 174 9.46 13.27 11.85
C SER A 174 8.07 12.66 11.64
N ASN A 175 7.88 11.42 12.11
CA ASN A 175 6.57 10.76 12.15
C ASN A 175 5.62 11.41 13.18
N ASP A 176 5.96 12.61 13.63
CA ASP A 176 5.25 13.33 14.65
C ASP A 176 3.92 13.88 14.15
N ASP A 177 3.70 13.99 12.84
CA ASP A 177 2.42 14.39 12.24
C ASP A 177 1.71 13.24 11.50
N ALA A 178 2.23 12.02 11.58
CA ALA A 178 1.70 10.88 10.83
C ALA A 178 0.51 10.20 11.53
N ASN A 179 -0.52 9.91 10.73
CA ASN A 179 -1.65 9.05 11.05
C ASN A 179 -1.35 7.60 10.60
N ARG A 180 -2.00 6.59 11.18
CA ARG A 180 -1.86 5.18 10.76
C ARG A 180 -2.92 4.74 9.75
N TYR A 181 -2.51 3.91 8.79
CA TYR A 181 -3.42 3.39 7.77
C TYR A 181 -3.15 1.92 7.47
N VAL A 182 -4.18 1.22 7.02
CA VAL A 182 -4.02 0.02 6.19
C VAL A 182 -4.18 0.46 4.74
N ILE A 183 -3.22 0.15 3.89
CA ILE A 183 -3.32 0.40 2.45
C ILE A 183 -3.88 -0.87 1.81
N VAL A 184 -4.96 -0.74 1.05
CA VAL A 184 -5.55 -1.85 0.29
C VAL A 184 -5.28 -1.63 -1.19
N VAL A 185 -4.57 -2.56 -1.81
CA VAL A 185 -4.37 -2.60 -3.27
C VAL A 185 -5.22 -3.72 -3.83
N LYS A 186 -6.31 -3.38 -4.51
CA LYS A 186 -7.13 -4.33 -5.27
C LYS A 186 -6.52 -4.49 -6.67
N VAL A 187 -6.33 -5.74 -7.08
CA VAL A 187 -5.76 -6.14 -8.35
C VAL A 187 -6.76 -7.02 -9.10
N GLY A 188 -6.99 -6.74 -10.38
CA GLY A 188 -7.97 -7.44 -11.22
C GLY A 188 -9.14 -6.54 -11.63
N MET A 189 -9.96 -7.01 -12.58
CA MET A 189 -11.06 -6.21 -13.13
C MET A 189 -12.03 -5.76 -12.02
N ALA A 190 -12.37 -4.47 -12.03
CA ALA A 190 -13.56 -3.99 -11.37
C ALA A 190 -14.80 -4.56 -12.09
N PHE A 191 -15.28 -5.73 -11.69
CA PHE A 191 -16.65 -6.10 -12.03
C PHE A 191 -17.56 -4.98 -11.51
N ILE A 192 -18.40 -4.43 -12.39
CA ILE A 192 -19.42 -3.41 -12.10
C ILE A 192 -20.56 -4.05 -11.28
N ALA A 193 -20.22 -4.67 -10.15
CA ALA A 193 -21.15 -5.41 -9.31
C ALA A 193 -21.31 -4.78 -7.91
N ASP A 194 -20.54 -3.75 -7.55
CA ASP A 194 -20.68 -3.04 -6.27
C ASP A 194 -21.70 -1.87 -6.33
N LEU A 195 -22.64 -1.90 -7.29
CA LEU A 195 -23.74 -0.93 -7.44
C LEU A 195 -25.10 -1.64 -7.60
N TYR A 196 -25.50 -2.48 -6.65
CA TYR A 196 -26.92 -2.77 -6.37
C TYR A 196 -27.10 -3.22 -4.91
#